data_AF-A0A953M144-F1
#
_entry.id   AF-A0A953M144-F1
#
_cell.length_a   1.000
_cell.length_b   1.000
_cell.length_c   1.000
_cell.angle_alpha   90.00
_cell.angle_beta   90.00
_cell.angle_gamma   90.00
#
_symmetry.space_group_name_H-M   'P 1'
#
loop_
_entity.id
_entity.type
_entity.pdbx_description
1 polymer ?
#
loop_
_entity_poly.entity_id
_entity_poly.type
_entity_poly.pdbx_seq_one_letter_code
_entity_poly.pdbx_strand_id
1 'polypeptide(L)'
;MDYSVKVGGEAGQGIQTIGDTLSRVFSRSGYHVFTNQDYESRIRGGHNYYQIRFSENPVMAPREVVDIIVALDNESITLHEKELSPNGLVIYDSSTLKQKYERPNFLDIPFVTLAVEHGGSKIMENTVATGAILGMLGMDLDILKEILREVFFKKGESVIQANINSAMAGHDFAVKNCPGCSFSMAPPSRAARLLVAGNDALGFGVIASGCKVYSAYPMTPSTGIMTYITSKGEEYGVIVEQAEDEIAAINIALGASYAGVRAMTGTSGGGFALMVEGISLAGMIEIPIVIVLGQRPGPATGFPTRTEQGELFFALHAGHGEFPRVLLAPGTPEQAFFLANKAFDLAEKYQIPVIILTDQYLADSQWTFDGFDLGKLNYTDYRVRGEAFGALSDYKRFAYTATGISPLGVPGEARHVVVVDSDEHDEEGHIVEDAETRILMVEKRLHRKMPLIRQEIAPPVLYGDGNPEIVVVCWGSMFGVAREAVDALSKTRSIAMLHFSELYPFPSNDTFDYMKVICNAKTAICAEMNATGQFARLMRMETGYEFKARINRYDGRPFSVEKLIGEINAHIG
;
A
#
# COMPACT_ATOMS: atom_id res chain seq x y z
N MET A 1 4.14 6.28 25.84
CA MET A 1 2.84 5.64 25.60
C MET A 1 2.85 4.90 24.27
N ASP A 2 2.32 3.66 24.19
CA ASP A 2 2.11 2.91 22.93
C ASP A 2 1.00 1.87 23.15
N TYR A 3 -0.21 2.19 22.69
CA TYR A 3 -1.42 1.42 22.94
C TYR A 3 -2.00 0.82 21.66
N SER A 4 -2.69 -0.32 21.81
CA SER A 4 -3.41 -0.97 20.72
C SER A 4 -4.87 -1.26 21.09
N VAL A 5 -5.80 -0.86 20.22
CA VAL A 5 -7.24 -1.16 20.31
C VAL A 5 -7.59 -2.13 19.19
N LYS A 6 -8.22 -3.26 19.51
CA LYS A 6 -8.72 -4.21 18.53
C LYS A 6 -10.24 -4.28 18.60
N VAL A 7 -10.89 -3.97 17.50
CA VAL A 7 -12.33 -4.14 17.33
C VAL A 7 -12.56 -5.42 16.56
N GLY A 8 -13.27 -6.38 17.15
CA GLY A 8 -13.60 -7.66 16.55
C GLY A 8 -15.11 -7.84 16.42
N GLY A 9 -15.53 -8.58 15.39
CA GLY A 9 -16.92 -8.96 15.21
C GLY A 9 -17.21 -9.59 13.85
N GLU A 10 -18.49 -9.76 13.57
CA GLU A 10 -18.97 -10.22 12.28
C GLU A 10 -18.98 -9.11 11.23
N ALA A 11 -18.76 -9.49 9.96
CA ALA A 11 -18.94 -8.59 8.81
C ALA A 11 -20.34 -7.95 8.82
N GLY A 12 -20.38 -6.62 8.90
CA GLY A 12 -21.62 -5.83 8.93
C GLY A 12 -21.96 -5.21 10.29
N GLN A 13 -21.25 -5.56 11.36
CA GLN A 13 -21.46 -4.96 12.70
C GLN A 13 -20.83 -3.56 12.86
N GLY A 14 -20.14 -3.03 11.85
CA GLY A 14 -19.56 -1.68 11.87
C GLY A 14 -18.18 -1.56 12.52
N ILE A 15 -17.43 -2.67 12.54
CA ILE A 15 -16.02 -2.76 12.98
C ILE A 15 -15.16 -1.67 12.33
N GLN A 16 -15.25 -1.53 11.00
CA GLN A 16 -14.50 -0.52 10.24
C GLN A 16 -14.91 0.90 10.63
N THR A 17 -16.19 1.14 10.90
CA THR A 17 -16.68 2.47 11.33
C THR A 17 -16.05 2.89 12.65
N ILE A 18 -15.99 1.98 13.64
CA ILE A 18 -15.29 2.24 14.92
C ILE A 18 -13.80 2.46 14.63
N GLY A 19 -13.19 1.57 13.84
CA GLY A 19 -11.79 1.60 13.43
C GLY A 19 -11.34 2.95 12.86
N ASP A 20 -12.00 3.38 11.79
CA ASP A 20 -11.69 4.63 11.08
C ASP A 20 -12.01 5.86 11.93
N THR A 21 -13.10 5.83 12.71
CA THR A 21 -13.47 6.98 13.57
C THR A 21 -12.43 7.20 14.67
N LEU A 22 -12.05 6.13 15.39
CA LEU A 22 -11.01 6.22 16.43
C LEU A 22 -9.66 6.63 15.84
N SER A 23 -9.27 6.05 14.70
CA SER A 23 -8.01 6.39 14.03
C SER A 23 -7.96 7.88 13.67
N ARG A 24 -9.06 8.46 13.18
CA ARG A 24 -9.18 9.90 12.93
C ARG A 24 -9.11 10.72 14.21
N VAL A 25 -9.78 10.28 15.30
CA VAL A 25 -9.70 10.97 16.60
C VAL A 25 -8.25 11.02 17.08
N PHE A 26 -7.54 9.88 17.08
CA PHE A 26 -6.15 9.82 17.53
C PHE A 26 -5.21 10.66 16.65
N SER A 27 -5.39 10.61 15.33
CA SER A 27 -4.59 11.41 14.39
C SER A 27 -4.82 12.92 14.54
N ARG A 28 -6.08 13.36 14.68
CA ARG A 28 -6.43 14.77 14.91
C ARG A 28 -6.00 15.25 16.29
N SER A 29 -5.93 14.34 17.25
CA SER A 29 -5.34 14.60 18.57
C SER A 29 -3.81 14.74 18.51
N GLY A 30 -3.15 14.43 17.38
CA GLY A 30 -1.70 14.60 17.21
C GLY A 30 -0.85 13.35 17.50
N TYR A 31 -1.48 12.21 17.81
CA TYR A 31 -0.78 10.93 17.96
C TYR A 31 -0.36 10.34 16.62
N HIS A 32 0.69 9.54 16.63
CA HIS A 32 0.99 8.65 15.53
C HIS A 32 0.02 7.48 15.55
N VAL A 33 -0.51 7.10 14.40
CA VAL A 33 -1.49 6.02 14.25
C VAL A 33 -1.04 5.09 13.14
N PHE A 34 -1.16 3.79 13.41
CA PHE A 34 -1.00 2.72 12.44
C PHE A 34 -2.20 1.78 12.55
N THR A 35 -2.79 1.38 11.42
CA THR A 35 -3.92 0.42 11.43
C THR A 35 -3.59 -0.86 10.68
N ASN A 36 -4.17 -1.96 11.14
CA ASN A 36 -4.11 -3.27 10.50
C ASN A 36 -5.52 -3.88 10.46
N GLN A 37 -5.89 -4.43 9.32
CA GLN A 37 -7.22 -5.00 9.10
C GLN A 37 -7.10 -6.48 8.72
N ASP A 38 -8.07 -7.27 9.17
CA ASP A 38 -8.19 -8.68 8.85
C ASP A 38 -9.66 -8.96 8.61
N TYR A 39 -9.97 -9.31 7.37
CA TYR A 39 -11.33 -9.64 6.99
C TYR A 39 -11.37 -10.85 6.07
N GLU A 40 -12.46 -11.60 6.13
CA GLU A 40 -12.69 -12.73 5.26
C GLU A 40 -13.24 -12.28 3.90
N SER A 41 -13.05 -13.11 2.87
CA SER A 41 -13.67 -12.92 1.55
C SER A 41 -15.17 -13.23 1.58
N ARG A 42 -15.91 -12.56 2.47
CA ARG A 42 -17.35 -12.72 2.72
C ARG A 42 -17.99 -11.36 2.95
N ILE A 43 -19.19 -11.16 2.39
CA ILE A 43 -19.93 -9.88 2.52
C ILE A 43 -20.63 -9.79 3.89
N ARG A 44 -21.06 -10.91 4.47
CA ARG A 44 -21.71 -10.99 5.80
C ARG A 44 -21.27 -12.25 6.55
N GLY A 45 -21.21 -12.14 7.87
CA GLY A 45 -20.72 -13.20 8.77
C GLY A 45 -19.21 -13.41 8.66
N GLY A 46 -18.70 -14.38 9.42
CA GLY A 46 -17.27 -14.61 9.58
C GLY A 46 -16.63 -13.55 10.48
N HIS A 47 -15.51 -13.92 11.10
CA HIS A 47 -14.82 -13.05 12.04
C HIS A 47 -13.86 -12.10 11.33
N ASN A 48 -14.03 -10.81 11.60
CA ASN A 48 -13.14 -9.75 11.14
C ASN A 48 -12.57 -8.99 12.34
N TYR A 49 -11.41 -8.37 12.16
CA TYR A 49 -10.92 -7.38 13.12
C TYR A 49 -10.31 -6.15 12.46
N TYR A 50 -10.36 -5.05 13.19
CA TYR A 50 -9.64 -3.81 12.89
C TYR A 50 -8.80 -3.46 14.12
N GLN A 51 -7.48 -3.43 13.95
CA GLN A 51 -6.53 -3.10 15.00
C GLN A 51 -5.95 -1.71 14.75
N ILE A 52 -6.03 -0.86 15.76
CA ILE A 52 -5.48 0.49 15.77
C ILE A 52 -4.35 0.50 16.79
N ARG A 53 -3.15 0.87 16.36
CA ARG A 53 -2.04 1.17 17.26
C ARG A 53 -1.77 2.66 17.24
N PHE A 54 -1.60 3.27 18.40
CA PHE A 54 -1.28 4.69 18.49
C PHE A 54 -0.29 5.02 19.61
N SER A 55 0.52 6.05 19.40
CA SER A 55 1.61 6.44 20.29
C SER A 55 1.96 7.93 20.15
N GLU A 56 2.65 8.47 21.15
CA GLU A 56 3.34 9.77 21.06
C GLU A 56 4.56 9.72 20.11
N ASN A 57 5.12 8.53 19.87
CA ASN A 57 6.25 8.27 19.00
C ASN A 57 5.77 7.61 17.69
N PRO A 58 6.54 7.68 16.60
CA PRO A 58 6.19 7.00 15.36
C PRO A 58 5.92 5.50 15.56
N VAL A 59 4.79 5.03 15.02
CA VAL A 59 4.41 3.61 14.94
C VAL A 59 4.07 3.27 13.49
N MET A 60 4.53 2.12 13.02
CA MET A 60 4.61 1.74 11.60
C MET A 60 4.25 0.27 11.34
N ALA A 61 3.98 -0.51 12.39
CA ALA A 61 3.64 -1.93 12.28
C ALA A 61 2.66 -2.38 13.38
N PRO A 62 1.95 -3.51 13.18
CA PRO A 62 1.13 -4.09 14.23
C PRO A 62 2.01 -4.74 15.32
N ARG A 63 1.49 -4.73 16.55
CA ARG A 63 2.00 -5.54 17.66
C ARG A 63 1.08 -6.72 17.93
N GLU A 64 1.62 -7.76 18.54
CA GLU A 64 0.79 -8.89 19.01
C GLU A 64 -0.03 -8.52 20.26
N VAL A 65 0.49 -7.64 21.10
CA VAL A 65 -0.17 -7.22 22.35
C VAL A 65 -1.23 -6.16 22.08
N VAL A 66 -2.43 -6.38 22.62
CA VAL A 66 -3.60 -5.49 22.54
C VAL A 66 -3.98 -4.98 23.92
N ASP A 67 -4.28 -3.70 24.05
CA ASP A 67 -4.61 -3.05 25.33
C ASP A 67 -6.12 -2.93 25.56
N ILE A 68 -6.91 -2.73 24.49
CA ILE A 68 -8.37 -2.71 24.56
C ILE A 68 -8.93 -3.61 23.47
N ILE A 69 -9.77 -4.59 23.83
CA ILE A 69 -10.53 -5.40 22.88
C ILE A 69 -11.99 -4.97 22.94
N VAL A 70 -12.56 -4.58 21.81
CA VAL A 70 -13.99 -4.34 21.63
C VAL A 70 -14.57 -5.58 20.98
N ALA A 71 -15.35 -6.35 21.73
CA ALA A 71 -15.95 -7.59 21.25
C ALA A 71 -17.43 -7.37 20.88
N LEU A 72 -17.72 -7.40 19.57
CA LEU A 72 -19.09 -7.33 19.05
C LEU A 72 -19.73 -8.72 18.88
N ASP A 73 -18.92 -9.79 19.03
CA ASP A 73 -19.34 -11.19 19.09
C ASP A 73 -18.51 -12.00 20.12
N ASN A 74 -18.91 -13.26 20.37
CA ASN A 74 -18.18 -14.16 21.27
C ASN A 74 -16.88 -14.71 20.66
N GLU A 75 -16.80 -14.74 19.33
CA GLU A 75 -15.62 -15.23 18.60
C GLU A 75 -14.42 -14.30 18.81
N SER A 76 -14.65 -12.98 18.84
CA SER A 76 -13.66 -11.96 19.17
C SER A 76 -12.96 -12.21 20.50
N ILE A 77 -13.73 -12.57 21.54
CA ILE A 77 -13.17 -12.88 22.87
C ILE A 77 -12.34 -14.16 22.78
N THR A 78 -12.91 -15.20 22.17
CA THR A 78 -12.28 -16.53 22.06
C THR A 78 -10.93 -16.46 21.34
N LEU A 79 -10.84 -15.68 20.26
CA LEU A 79 -9.65 -15.57 19.44
C LEU A 79 -8.60 -14.62 20.02
N HIS A 80 -9.02 -13.49 20.59
CA HIS A 80 -8.12 -12.38 20.89
C HIS A 80 -7.86 -12.14 22.38
N GLU A 81 -8.59 -12.77 23.32
CA GLU A 81 -8.33 -12.56 24.75
C GLU A 81 -6.88 -12.89 25.13
N LYS A 82 -6.27 -13.89 24.49
CA LYS A 82 -4.86 -14.27 24.70
C LYS A 82 -3.84 -13.20 24.30
N GLU A 83 -4.26 -12.21 23.51
CA GLU A 83 -3.45 -11.10 23.03
C GLU A 83 -3.50 -9.91 24.01
N LEU A 84 -4.37 -9.97 25.02
CA LEU A 84 -4.61 -8.87 25.95
C LEU A 84 -3.37 -8.60 26.81
N SER A 85 -3.00 -7.33 26.92
CA SER A 85 -1.91 -6.90 27.80
C SER A 85 -2.27 -7.16 29.27
N PRO A 86 -1.27 -7.22 30.19
CA PRO A 86 -1.53 -7.47 31.61
C PRO A 86 -2.53 -6.50 32.25
N ASN A 87 -2.56 -5.26 31.77
CA ASN A 87 -3.48 -4.21 32.23
C ASN A 87 -4.60 -3.92 31.22
N GLY A 88 -4.75 -4.78 30.21
CA GLY A 88 -5.71 -4.58 29.13
C GLY A 88 -7.14 -4.93 29.55
N LEU A 89 -8.09 -4.40 28.79
CA LEU A 89 -9.52 -4.58 29.04
C LEU A 89 -10.28 -5.09 27.81
N VAL A 90 -11.23 -5.98 28.04
CA VAL A 90 -12.23 -6.40 27.07
C VAL A 90 -13.54 -5.67 27.36
N ILE A 91 -14.04 -4.91 26.40
CA ILE A 91 -15.36 -4.28 26.46
C ILE A 91 -16.32 -5.00 25.53
N TYR A 92 -17.53 -5.24 26.01
CA TYR A 92 -18.56 -5.99 25.29
C TYR A 92 -19.95 -5.64 25.83
N ASP A 93 -21.01 -5.98 25.09
CA ASP A 93 -22.40 -5.86 25.53
C ASP A 93 -22.97 -7.25 25.84
N SER A 94 -23.20 -7.55 27.13
CA SER A 94 -23.73 -8.85 27.54
C SER A 94 -25.11 -9.17 26.96
N SER A 95 -25.92 -8.16 26.63
CA SER A 95 -27.23 -8.35 26.02
C SER A 95 -27.10 -8.79 24.56
N THR A 96 -26.10 -8.27 23.84
CA THR A 96 -25.78 -8.66 22.46
C THR A 96 -25.12 -10.04 22.42
N LEU A 97 -24.13 -10.28 23.28
CA LEU A 97 -23.40 -11.56 23.33
C LEU A 97 -24.20 -12.69 23.96
N LYS A 98 -25.28 -12.36 24.69
CA LYS A 98 -26.07 -13.28 25.52
C LYS A 98 -25.23 -14.02 26.56
N GLN A 99 -24.13 -13.39 26.99
CA GLN A 99 -23.17 -13.93 27.94
C GLN A 99 -22.58 -12.80 28.76
N LYS A 100 -22.44 -13.01 30.07
CA LYS A 100 -21.79 -12.08 30.99
C LYS A 100 -20.52 -12.71 31.56
N TYR A 101 -19.44 -11.94 31.60
CA TYR A 101 -18.14 -12.35 32.12
C TYR A 101 -17.83 -11.57 33.40
N GLU A 102 -17.83 -12.24 34.55
CA GLU A 102 -17.47 -11.65 35.84
C GLU A 102 -15.97 -11.81 36.10
N ARG A 103 -15.16 -11.12 35.30
CA ARG A 103 -13.69 -11.16 35.37
C ARG A 103 -13.12 -9.74 35.49
N PRO A 104 -11.99 -9.52 36.20
CA PRO A 104 -11.43 -8.18 36.40
C PRO A 104 -11.12 -7.40 35.12
N ASN A 105 -10.70 -8.11 34.06
CA ASN A 105 -10.31 -7.49 32.80
C ASN A 105 -11.49 -7.36 31.80
N PHE A 106 -12.73 -7.54 32.26
CA PHE A 106 -13.94 -7.52 31.44
C PHE A 106 -14.89 -6.43 31.94
N LEU A 107 -15.30 -5.54 31.04
CA LEU A 107 -16.24 -4.48 31.31
C LEU A 107 -17.48 -4.64 30.42
N ASP A 108 -18.60 -4.95 31.06
CA ASP A 108 -19.91 -5.04 30.43
C ASP A 108 -20.49 -3.63 30.21
N ILE A 109 -20.55 -3.21 28.95
CA ILE A 109 -21.09 -1.92 28.53
C ILE A 109 -22.33 -2.20 27.69
N PRO A 110 -23.53 -1.75 28.13
CA PRO A 110 -24.77 -2.03 27.41
C PRO A 110 -24.90 -1.08 26.20
N PHE A 111 -24.07 -1.28 25.18
CA PHE A 111 -23.95 -0.43 23.99
C PHE A 111 -25.31 -0.14 23.34
N VAL A 112 -26.12 -1.17 23.13
CA VAL A 112 -27.42 -1.03 22.46
C VAL A 112 -28.40 -0.23 23.33
N THR A 113 -28.45 -0.52 24.63
CA THR A 113 -29.35 0.19 25.56
C THR A 113 -28.96 1.66 25.66
N LEU A 114 -27.66 1.96 25.84
CA LEU A 114 -27.18 3.33 25.91
C LEU A 114 -27.50 4.13 24.64
N ALA A 115 -27.34 3.50 23.47
CA ALA A 115 -27.69 4.14 22.19
C ALA A 115 -29.19 4.48 22.11
N VAL A 116 -30.07 3.55 22.48
CA VAL A 116 -31.54 3.74 22.38
C VAL A 116 -32.05 4.75 23.42
N GLU A 117 -31.58 4.68 24.67
CA GLU A 117 -32.02 5.58 25.74
C GLU A 117 -31.64 7.04 25.50
N HIS A 118 -30.57 7.29 24.74
CA HIS A 118 -30.07 8.65 24.45
C HIS A 118 -30.54 9.18 23.08
N GLY A 119 -31.66 8.65 22.57
CA GLY A 119 -32.33 9.13 21.35
C GLY A 119 -31.77 8.59 20.04
N GLY A 120 -30.87 7.59 20.11
CA GLY A 120 -30.31 6.90 18.97
C GLY A 120 -31.09 5.66 18.55
N SER A 121 -30.46 4.83 17.72
CA SER A 121 -30.97 3.51 17.34
C SER A 121 -29.90 2.44 17.53
N LYS A 122 -30.26 1.16 17.42
CA LYS A 122 -29.34 0.03 17.67
C LYS A 122 -28.04 0.12 16.88
N ILE A 123 -28.07 0.66 15.65
CA ILE A 123 -26.89 0.81 14.80
C ILE A 123 -25.83 1.77 15.38
N MET A 124 -26.21 2.61 16.35
CA MET A 124 -25.32 3.54 17.03
C MET A 124 -24.56 2.90 18.19
N GLU A 125 -24.68 1.58 18.41
CA GLU A 125 -23.85 0.83 19.36
C GLU A 125 -22.35 1.09 19.12
N ASN A 126 -21.96 1.23 17.84
CA ASN A 126 -20.61 1.56 17.41
C ASN A 126 -20.14 2.93 17.91
N THR A 127 -21.05 3.90 17.93
CA THR A 127 -20.80 5.26 18.43
C THR A 127 -20.66 5.26 19.94
N VAL A 128 -21.47 4.45 20.65
CA VAL A 128 -21.33 4.23 22.10
C VAL A 128 -19.99 3.57 22.41
N ALA A 129 -19.60 2.52 21.69
CA ALA A 129 -18.32 1.84 21.86
C ALA A 129 -17.14 2.80 21.65
N THR A 130 -17.20 3.63 20.62
CA THR A 130 -16.20 4.68 20.34
C THR A 130 -16.08 5.65 21.52
N GLY A 131 -17.21 6.16 22.03
CA GLY A 131 -17.22 7.06 23.18
C GLY A 131 -16.69 6.40 24.46
N ALA A 132 -17.06 5.15 24.70
CA ALA A 132 -16.56 4.38 25.84
C ALA A 132 -15.04 4.22 25.83
N ILE A 133 -14.44 3.92 24.67
CA ILE A 133 -12.99 3.82 24.52
C ILE A 133 -12.32 5.15 24.85
N LEU A 134 -12.85 6.29 24.36
CA LEU A 134 -12.30 7.60 24.70
C LEU A 134 -12.42 7.90 26.20
N GLY A 135 -13.55 7.52 26.84
CA GLY A 135 -13.72 7.65 28.29
C GLY A 135 -12.73 6.79 29.08
N MET A 136 -12.46 5.56 28.64
CA MET A 136 -11.44 4.69 29.25
C MET A 136 -10.03 5.27 29.12
N LEU A 137 -9.74 5.93 28.00
CA LEU A 137 -8.47 6.61 27.76
C LEU A 137 -8.39 7.99 28.43
N GLY A 138 -9.47 8.48 29.05
CA GLY A 138 -9.53 9.82 29.64
C GLY A 138 -9.42 10.95 28.61
N MET A 139 -9.86 10.70 27.36
CA MET A 139 -9.86 11.67 26.27
C MET A 139 -11.19 12.40 26.18
N ASP A 140 -11.14 13.69 25.89
CA ASP A 140 -12.32 14.50 25.57
C ASP A 140 -12.97 14.08 24.23
N LEU A 141 -14.24 14.45 24.06
CA LEU A 141 -15.08 14.10 22.93
C LEU A 141 -15.16 15.18 21.84
N ASP A 142 -14.53 16.34 21.98
CA ASP A 142 -14.73 17.46 21.04
C ASP A 142 -14.30 17.10 19.61
N ILE A 143 -13.15 16.46 19.45
CA ILE A 143 -12.68 15.95 18.15
C ILE A 143 -13.65 14.90 17.59
N LEU A 144 -14.17 14.01 18.43
CA LEU A 144 -15.16 13.02 18.00
C LEU A 144 -16.45 13.69 17.53
N LYS A 145 -16.94 14.71 18.26
CA LYS A 145 -18.14 15.47 17.87
C LYS A 145 -17.96 16.15 16.51
N GLU A 146 -16.78 16.71 16.23
CA GLU A 146 -16.44 17.28 14.91
C GLU A 146 -16.47 16.21 13.82
N ILE A 147 -15.83 15.06 14.03
CA ILE A 147 -15.83 13.95 13.07
C ILE A 147 -17.26 13.45 12.81
N LEU A 148 -18.08 13.29 13.86
CA LEU A 148 -19.48 12.84 13.72
C LEU A 148 -20.30 13.86 12.90
N ARG A 149 -20.08 15.16 13.08
CA ARG A 149 -20.72 16.21 12.27
C ARG A 149 -20.33 16.12 10.80
N GLU A 150 -19.06 15.90 10.51
CA GLU A 150 -18.57 15.73 9.13
C GLU A 150 -19.14 14.49 8.45
N VAL A 151 -19.06 13.33 9.13
CA VAL A 151 -19.48 12.03 8.59
C VAL A 151 -20.99 12.01 8.32
N PHE A 152 -21.79 12.54 9.26
CA PHE A 152 -23.24 12.51 9.17
C PHE A 152 -23.86 13.81 8.63
N PHE A 153 -23.06 14.74 8.09
CA PHE A 153 -23.53 16.03 7.57
C PHE A 153 -24.73 15.88 6.63
N LYS A 154 -24.63 14.96 5.66
CA LYS A 154 -25.70 14.69 4.68
C LYS A 154 -26.95 13.99 5.26
N LYS A 155 -26.89 13.48 6.49
CA LYS A 155 -27.99 12.78 7.17
C LYS A 155 -28.85 13.71 8.05
N GLY A 156 -28.38 14.93 8.30
CA GLY A 156 -29.12 15.98 9.01
C GLY A 156 -28.85 16.04 10.53
N GLU A 157 -29.21 17.18 11.12
CA GLU A 157 -28.84 17.54 12.51
C GLU A 157 -29.37 16.58 13.57
N SER A 158 -30.55 15.99 13.37
CA SER A 158 -31.12 15.02 14.32
C SER A 158 -30.27 13.76 14.42
N VAL A 159 -29.75 13.24 13.30
CA VAL A 159 -28.88 12.06 13.26
C VAL A 159 -27.51 12.38 13.86
N ILE A 160 -26.99 13.57 13.61
CA ILE A 160 -25.74 14.07 14.19
C ILE A 160 -25.86 14.13 15.71
N GLN A 161 -26.90 14.79 16.24
CA GLN A 161 -27.09 14.95 17.67
C GLN A 161 -27.32 13.61 18.38
N ALA A 162 -28.08 12.69 17.76
CA ALA A 162 -28.28 11.35 18.29
C ALA A 162 -26.95 10.56 18.41
N ASN A 163 -26.06 10.68 17.43
CA ASN A 163 -24.72 10.08 17.50
C ASN A 163 -23.86 10.74 18.58
N ILE A 164 -23.88 12.07 18.70
CA ILE A 164 -23.15 12.80 19.75
C ILE A 164 -23.63 12.35 21.14
N ASN A 165 -24.93 12.27 21.36
CA ASN A 165 -25.50 11.81 22.62
C ASN A 165 -25.10 10.36 22.93
N SER A 166 -25.11 9.48 21.92
CA SER A 166 -24.68 8.09 22.07
C SER A 166 -23.18 7.98 22.46
N ALA A 167 -22.33 8.79 21.83
CA ALA A 167 -20.91 8.85 22.18
C ALA A 167 -20.70 9.34 23.62
N MET A 168 -21.41 10.39 24.04
CA MET A 168 -21.37 10.90 25.41
C MET A 168 -21.82 9.86 26.42
N ALA A 169 -22.90 9.13 26.14
CA ALA A 169 -23.40 8.07 27.01
C ALA A 169 -22.38 6.95 27.21
N GLY A 170 -21.70 6.52 26.15
CA GLY A 170 -20.62 5.53 26.23
C GLY A 170 -19.43 6.03 27.05
N HIS A 171 -19.00 7.27 26.79
CA HIS A 171 -17.91 7.92 27.51
C HIS A 171 -18.19 8.00 29.03
N ASP A 172 -19.34 8.56 29.39
CA ASP A 172 -19.71 8.77 30.80
C ASP A 172 -19.89 7.44 31.55
N PHE A 173 -20.41 6.43 30.85
CA PHE A 173 -20.49 5.07 31.39
C PHE A 173 -19.09 4.51 31.68
N ALA A 174 -18.14 4.63 30.75
CA ALA A 174 -16.78 4.16 30.94
C ALA A 174 -16.05 4.89 32.08
N VAL A 175 -16.13 6.22 32.13
CA VAL A 175 -15.52 7.04 33.20
C VAL A 175 -16.06 6.63 34.58
N LYS A 176 -17.36 6.36 34.68
CA LYS A 176 -18.00 5.97 35.95
C LYS A 176 -17.68 4.54 36.37
N ASN A 177 -17.68 3.59 35.42
CA ASN A 177 -17.60 2.16 35.71
C ASN A 177 -16.19 1.58 35.57
N CYS A 178 -15.24 2.35 35.03
CA CYS A 178 -13.82 2.00 34.97
C CYS A 178 -12.90 3.03 35.66
N PRO A 179 -13.14 3.40 36.94
CA PRO A 179 -12.28 4.36 37.63
C PRO A 179 -10.84 3.86 37.84
N GLY A 180 -10.59 2.55 37.66
CA GLY A 180 -9.27 1.91 37.72
C GLY A 180 -8.67 1.58 36.34
N CYS A 181 -9.25 2.05 35.23
CA CYS A 181 -8.66 1.94 33.90
C CYS A 181 -7.23 2.53 33.95
N SER A 182 -6.21 1.69 33.76
CA SER A 182 -4.80 2.04 33.96
C SER A 182 -4.15 2.66 32.69
N PHE A 183 -4.93 3.42 31.92
CA PHE A 183 -4.43 4.10 30.72
C PHE A 183 -3.94 5.49 31.09
N SER A 184 -2.69 5.77 30.75
CA SER A 184 -2.08 7.09 30.95
C SER A 184 -1.78 7.69 29.59
N MET A 185 -2.56 8.68 29.21
CA MET A 185 -2.34 9.41 27.97
C MET A 185 -1.28 10.47 28.21
N ALA A 186 -0.18 10.40 27.45
CA ALA A 186 0.75 11.51 27.35
C ALA A 186 0.11 12.63 26.52
N PRO A 187 0.22 13.90 26.90
CA PRO A 187 -0.27 14.98 26.07
C PRO A 187 0.43 14.93 24.70
N PRO A 188 -0.32 15.04 23.60
CA PRO A 188 0.25 14.93 22.26
C PRO A 188 1.25 16.07 22.03
N SER A 189 2.37 15.74 21.37
CA SER A 189 3.49 16.66 21.19
C SER A 189 3.33 17.65 20.03
N ARG A 190 2.31 17.47 19.16
CA ARG A 190 2.12 18.23 17.91
C ARG A 190 0.64 18.45 17.56
N ALA A 191 0.41 19.30 16.56
CA ALA A 191 -0.88 19.50 15.90
C ALA A 191 -1.37 18.24 15.16
N ALA A 192 -2.60 18.30 14.63
CA ALA A 192 -3.23 17.24 13.86
C ALA A 192 -2.33 16.72 12.71
N ARG A 193 -2.33 15.40 12.54
CA ARG A 193 -1.57 14.69 11.49
C ARG A 193 -2.50 14.22 10.37
N LEU A 194 -1.96 14.08 9.15
CA LEU A 194 -2.67 13.40 8.07
C LEU A 194 -2.73 11.90 8.39
N LEU A 195 -3.88 11.27 8.16
CA LEU A 195 -4.05 9.82 8.23
C LEU A 195 -4.38 9.32 6.83
N VAL A 196 -3.52 8.49 6.26
CA VAL A 196 -3.61 8.10 4.84
C VAL A 196 -3.47 6.58 4.70
N ALA A 197 -4.39 5.96 3.96
CA ALA A 197 -4.30 4.56 3.57
C ALA A 197 -3.31 4.37 2.41
N GLY A 198 -2.68 3.20 2.29
CA GLY A 198 -1.74 2.92 1.19
C GLY A 198 -2.38 3.07 -0.20
N ASN A 199 -3.58 2.52 -0.40
CA ASN A 199 -4.32 2.68 -1.65
C ASN A 199 -4.68 4.14 -1.97
N ASP A 200 -5.06 4.92 -0.96
CA ASP A 200 -5.41 6.34 -1.12
C ASP A 200 -4.17 7.16 -1.48
N ALA A 201 -3.03 6.91 -0.84
CA ALA A 201 -1.77 7.59 -1.15
C ALA A 201 -1.30 7.27 -2.57
N LEU A 202 -1.44 6.01 -3.00
CA LEU A 202 -1.11 5.60 -4.35
C LEU A 202 -2.04 6.24 -5.37
N GLY A 203 -3.36 6.19 -5.16
CA GLY A 203 -4.35 6.85 -6.01
C GLY A 203 -4.14 8.37 -6.09
N PHE A 204 -3.76 9.00 -4.98
CA PHE A 204 -3.42 10.42 -4.96
C PHE A 204 -2.14 10.70 -5.76
N GLY A 205 -1.11 9.87 -5.62
CA GLY A 205 0.11 9.96 -6.42
C GLY A 205 -0.17 9.82 -7.91
N VAL A 206 -1.08 8.94 -8.31
CA VAL A 206 -1.51 8.76 -9.71
C VAL A 206 -2.15 10.04 -10.27
N ILE A 207 -3.07 10.66 -9.51
CA ILE A 207 -3.70 11.93 -9.90
C ILE A 207 -2.65 13.04 -9.98
N ALA A 208 -1.80 13.17 -8.96
CA ALA A 208 -0.74 14.18 -8.89
C ALA A 208 0.28 14.04 -10.04
N SER A 209 0.38 12.85 -10.63
CA SER A 209 1.24 12.56 -11.77
C SER A 209 0.61 12.90 -13.12
N GLY A 210 -0.60 13.47 -13.14
CA GLY A 210 -1.28 13.87 -14.36
C GLY A 210 -1.89 12.72 -15.16
N CYS A 211 -2.17 11.58 -14.52
CA CYS A 211 -2.93 10.49 -15.14
C CYS A 211 -4.32 11.00 -15.57
N LYS A 212 -4.75 10.66 -16.80
CA LYS A 212 -6.06 11.07 -17.34
C LYS A 212 -6.99 9.90 -17.65
N VAL A 213 -6.46 8.69 -17.78
CA VAL A 213 -7.27 7.48 -17.95
C VAL A 213 -6.80 6.41 -16.98
N TYR A 214 -7.71 5.91 -16.16
CA TYR A 214 -7.52 4.72 -15.35
C TYR A 214 -8.54 3.68 -15.79
N SER A 215 -8.10 2.53 -16.31
CA SER A 215 -9.01 1.44 -16.69
C SER A 215 -8.67 0.19 -15.90
N ALA A 216 -9.66 -0.44 -15.27
CA ALA A 216 -9.44 -1.64 -14.45
C ALA A 216 -10.69 -2.51 -14.33
N TYR A 217 -10.48 -3.79 -14.07
CA TYR A 217 -11.51 -4.68 -13.54
C TYR A 217 -11.38 -4.74 -12.00
N PRO A 218 -12.48 -4.63 -11.22
CA PRO A 218 -12.38 -4.63 -9.76
C PRO A 218 -11.80 -5.94 -9.21
N MET A 219 -10.61 -5.87 -8.62
CA MET A 219 -10.01 -7.00 -7.90
C MET A 219 -9.21 -6.54 -6.67
N THR A 220 -9.54 -7.12 -5.51
CA THR A 220 -8.84 -6.89 -4.22
C THR A 220 -7.36 -7.27 -4.32
N PRO A 221 -6.42 -6.47 -3.79
CA PRO A 221 -6.60 -5.20 -3.05
C PRO A 221 -6.61 -3.93 -3.91
N SER A 222 -6.46 -4.01 -5.23
CA SER A 222 -6.30 -2.83 -6.10
C SER A 222 -7.56 -1.97 -6.25
N THR A 223 -8.74 -2.51 -5.97
CA THR A 223 -10.03 -1.81 -6.09
C THR A 223 -10.09 -0.49 -5.30
N GLY A 224 -9.38 -0.40 -4.17
CA GLY A 224 -9.31 0.84 -3.38
C GLY A 224 -8.72 2.01 -4.16
N ILE A 225 -7.71 1.76 -5.00
CA ILE A 225 -7.07 2.77 -5.86
C ILE A 225 -8.08 3.32 -6.87
N MET A 226 -8.80 2.42 -7.55
CA MET A 226 -9.84 2.80 -8.51
C MET A 226 -10.94 3.62 -7.83
N THR A 227 -11.37 3.22 -6.63
CA THR A 227 -12.41 3.91 -5.87
C THR A 227 -11.97 5.32 -5.47
N TYR A 228 -10.72 5.46 -5.01
CA TYR A 228 -10.14 6.76 -4.68
C TYR A 228 -10.08 7.67 -5.91
N ILE A 229 -9.53 7.18 -7.03
CA ILE A 229 -9.41 7.96 -8.26
C ILE A 229 -10.80 8.36 -8.78
N THR A 230 -11.77 7.44 -8.80
CA THR A 230 -13.15 7.75 -9.20
C THR A 230 -13.77 8.85 -8.34
N SER A 231 -13.54 8.83 -7.02
CA SER A 231 -14.06 9.86 -6.11
C SER A 231 -13.52 11.27 -6.40
N LYS A 232 -12.42 11.36 -7.15
CA LYS A 232 -11.71 12.57 -7.54
C LYS A 232 -11.74 12.82 -9.05
N GLY A 233 -12.33 11.92 -9.84
CA GLY A 233 -12.23 11.93 -11.30
C GLY A 233 -12.80 13.19 -11.93
N GLU A 234 -13.97 13.64 -11.48
CA GLU A 234 -14.60 14.88 -11.96
C GLU A 234 -13.77 16.13 -11.61
N GLU A 235 -13.21 16.18 -10.40
CA GLU A 235 -12.42 17.31 -9.89
C GLU A 235 -11.11 17.51 -10.69
N TYR A 236 -10.45 16.42 -11.08
CA TYR A 236 -9.13 16.45 -11.74
C TYR A 236 -9.16 16.06 -13.23
N GLY A 237 -10.36 15.82 -13.79
CA GLY A 237 -10.55 15.41 -15.18
C GLY A 237 -9.89 14.07 -15.51
N VAL A 238 -10.09 13.06 -14.65
CA VAL A 238 -9.63 11.68 -14.85
C VAL A 238 -10.83 10.83 -15.26
N ILE A 239 -10.72 10.17 -16.42
CA ILE A 239 -11.68 9.17 -16.86
C ILE A 239 -11.33 7.86 -16.17
N VAL A 240 -12.30 7.29 -15.44
CA VAL A 240 -12.17 5.96 -14.85
C VAL A 240 -13.12 5.01 -15.55
N GLU A 241 -12.57 4.01 -16.22
CA GLU A 241 -13.33 3.00 -16.94
C GLU A 241 -13.28 1.67 -16.18
N GLN A 242 -14.44 1.21 -15.71
CA GLN A 242 -14.57 -0.14 -15.18
C GLN A 242 -14.76 -1.10 -16.35
N ALA A 243 -13.66 -1.66 -16.84
CA ALA A 243 -13.67 -2.59 -17.97
C ALA A 243 -14.40 -3.90 -17.63
N GLU A 244 -14.77 -4.66 -18.66
CA GLU A 244 -15.43 -5.95 -18.54
C GLU A 244 -14.52 -7.06 -17.99
N ASP A 245 -13.22 -6.97 -18.25
CA ASP A 245 -12.16 -7.85 -17.73
C ASP A 245 -10.78 -7.16 -17.78
N GLU A 246 -9.74 -7.84 -17.29
CA GLU A 246 -8.38 -7.31 -17.26
C GLU A 246 -7.71 -7.21 -18.64
N ILE A 247 -8.15 -7.97 -19.64
CA ILE A 247 -7.66 -7.89 -21.03
C ILE A 247 -8.14 -6.58 -21.65
N ALA A 248 -9.42 -6.25 -21.50
CA ALA A 248 -9.96 -4.98 -21.92
C ALA A 248 -9.30 -3.82 -21.16
N ALA A 249 -9.13 -3.95 -19.84
CA ALA A 249 -8.53 -2.90 -19.02
C ALA A 249 -7.13 -2.46 -19.48
N ILE A 250 -6.21 -3.42 -19.70
CA ILE A 250 -4.86 -3.09 -20.15
C ILE A 250 -4.86 -2.49 -21.56
N ASN A 251 -5.71 -3.00 -22.46
CA ASN A 251 -5.77 -2.52 -23.84
C ASN A 251 -6.42 -1.14 -23.96
N ILE A 252 -7.41 -0.81 -23.13
CA ILE A 252 -7.96 0.54 -23.02
C ILE A 252 -6.89 1.52 -22.53
N ALA A 253 -6.14 1.14 -21.49
CA ALA A 253 -5.05 1.97 -20.97
C ALA A 253 -3.94 2.19 -22.02
N LEU A 254 -3.57 1.16 -22.79
CA LEU A 254 -2.62 1.29 -23.89
C LEU A 254 -3.15 2.18 -25.02
N GLY A 255 -4.42 2.03 -25.39
CA GLY A 255 -5.07 2.88 -26.39
C GLY A 255 -5.10 4.35 -25.96
N ALA A 256 -5.42 4.62 -24.69
CA ALA A 256 -5.37 5.97 -24.11
C ALA A 256 -3.95 6.53 -24.09
N SER A 257 -2.97 5.70 -23.74
CA SER A 257 -1.56 6.09 -23.80
C SER A 257 -1.13 6.39 -25.24
N TYR A 258 -1.47 5.55 -26.20
CA TYR A 258 -1.23 5.85 -27.62
C TYR A 258 -1.87 7.17 -28.06
N ALA A 259 -3.10 7.46 -27.62
CA ALA A 259 -3.81 8.70 -27.90
C ALA A 259 -3.22 9.96 -27.23
N GLY A 260 -2.16 9.82 -26.44
CA GLY A 260 -1.42 10.98 -25.93
C GLY A 260 -1.69 11.35 -24.48
N VAL A 261 -2.20 10.46 -23.63
CA VAL A 261 -2.36 10.78 -22.21
C VAL A 261 -1.59 9.80 -21.31
N ARG A 262 -1.26 10.23 -20.09
CA ARG A 262 -0.82 9.29 -19.05
C ARG A 262 -1.99 8.39 -18.67
N ALA A 263 -1.80 7.08 -18.83
CA ALA A 263 -2.81 6.08 -18.57
C ALA A 263 -2.25 4.95 -17.70
N MET A 264 -3.14 4.32 -16.93
CA MET A 264 -2.78 3.31 -15.96
C MET A 264 -3.88 2.26 -15.79
N THR A 265 -3.47 1.09 -15.32
CA THR A 265 -4.38 0.06 -14.81
C THR A 265 -3.92 -0.45 -13.44
N GLY A 266 -4.82 -1.12 -12.72
CA GLY A 266 -4.54 -1.77 -11.45
C GLY A 266 -5.24 -3.12 -11.37
N THR A 267 -4.55 -4.10 -10.80
CA THR A 267 -5.01 -5.49 -10.69
C THR A 267 -4.33 -6.21 -9.52
N SER A 268 -4.46 -7.54 -9.49
CA SER A 268 -3.80 -8.50 -8.59
C SER A 268 -3.36 -9.72 -9.42
N GLY A 269 -2.79 -10.75 -8.81
CA GLY A 269 -2.18 -11.90 -9.51
C GLY A 269 -2.98 -12.49 -10.67
N GLY A 270 -4.25 -12.85 -10.42
CA GLY A 270 -5.09 -13.50 -11.44
C GLY A 270 -5.34 -12.63 -12.66
N GLY A 271 -5.68 -11.35 -12.44
CA GLY A 271 -5.88 -10.38 -13.51
C GLY A 271 -4.59 -9.97 -14.20
N PHE A 272 -3.48 -9.88 -13.47
CA PHE A 272 -2.16 -9.64 -14.05
C PHE A 272 -1.77 -10.75 -15.04
N ALA A 273 -2.15 -12.00 -14.77
CA ALA A 273 -1.98 -13.11 -15.71
C ALA A 273 -2.75 -12.94 -17.02
N LEU A 274 -3.92 -12.32 -16.97
CA LEU A 274 -4.69 -11.97 -18.17
C LEU A 274 -4.08 -10.78 -18.93
N MET A 275 -3.38 -9.88 -18.23
CA MET A 275 -2.72 -8.72 -18.85
C MET A 275 -1.39 -9.05 -19.54
N VAL A 276 -0.82 -10.25 -19.35
CA VAL A 276 0.55 -10.59 -19.80
C VAL A 276 0.77 -10.33 -21.30
N GLU A 277 -0.22 -10.60 -22.15
CA GLU A 277 -0.13 -10.30 -23.58
C GLU A 277 -0.10 -8.79 -23.85
N GLY A 278 -0.95 -8.01 -23.19
CA GLY A 278 -0.94 -6.54 -23.27
C GLY A 278 0.37 -5.93 -22.77
N ILE A 279 1.01 -6.52 -21.75
CA ILE A 279 2.33 -6.09 -21.28
C ILE A 279 3.41 -6.35 -22.35
N SER A 280 3.35 -7.51 -23.02
CA SER A 280 4.22 -7.83 -24.16
C SER A 280 4.04 -6.82 -25.29
N LEU A 281 2.79 -6.53 -25.65
CA LEU A 281 2.42 -5.54 -26.64
C LEU A 281 3.03 -4.18 -26.29
N ALA A 282 2.83 -3.69 -25.05
CA ALA A 282 3.38 -2.42 -24.58
C ALA A 282 4.90 -2.30 -24.80
N GLY A 283 5.63 -3.40 -24.54
CA GLY A 283 7.07 -3.48 -24.80
C GLY A 283 7.42 -3.43 -26.28
N MET A 284 6.65 -4.10 -27.13
CA MET A 284 6.85 -4.12 -28.59
C MET A 284 6.58 -2.75 -29.22
N ILE A 285 5.42 -2.15 -28.95
CA ILE A 285 5.01 -0.86 -29.55
C ILE A 285 5.57 0.37 -28.81
N GLU A 286 6.40 0.14 -27.78
CA GLU A 286 7.03 1.15 -26.94
C GLU A 286 6.01 2.19 -26.41
N ILE A 287 4.83 1.72 -25.99
CA ILE A 287 3.80 2.61 -25.43
C ILE A 287 3.92 2.62 -23.90
N PRO A 288 4.07 3.81 -23.28
CA PRO A 288 4.28 3.91 -21.85
C PRO A 288 3.03 3.50 -21.09
N ILE A 289 3.18 2.67 -20.06
CA ILE A 289 2.07 2.27 -19.21
C ILE A 289 2.53 2.00 -17.78
N VAL A 290 1.70 2.42 -16.81
CA VAL A 290 1.88 2.09 -15.40
C VAL A 290 0.85 1.04 -15.01
N ILE A 291 1.29 0.01 -14.28
CA ILE A 291 0.45 -1.11 -13.85
C ILE A 291 0.65 -1.30 -12.35
N VAL A 292 -0.43 -1.30 -11.57
CA VAL A 292 -0.35 -1.77 -10.18
C VAL A 292 -0.66 -3.24 -10.10
N LEU A 293 0.25 -4.00 -9.51
CA LEU A 293 0.05 -5.37 -9.07
C LEU A 293 -0.11 -5.37 -7.55
N GLY A 294 -1.36 -5.38 -7.09
CA GLY A 294 -1.71 -5.56 -5.69
C GLY A 294 -1.60 -7.02 -5.30
N GLN A 295 -0.47 -7.40 -4.70
CA GLN A 295 -0.17 -8.78 -4.37
C GLN A 295 -1.05 -9.29 -3.23
N ARG A 296 -1.45 -10.55 -3.35
CA ARG A 296 -2.19 -11.33 -2.35
C ARG A 296 -1.78 -12.80 -2.49
N PRO A 297 -1.99 -13.66 -1.47
CA PRO A 297 -1.57 -15.05 -1.57
C PRO A 297 -2.21 -15.75 -2.77
N GLY A 298 -1.37 -16.32 -3.63
CA GLY A 298 -1.75 -17.26 -4.68
C GLY A 298 -1.53 -18.72 -4.24
N PRO A 299 -1.46 -19.68 -5.19
CA PRO A 299 -1.76 -19.56 -6.61
C PRO A 299 -3.28 -19.48 -6.91
N ALA A 300 -3.62 -19.19 -8.16
CA ALA A 300 -5.01 -19.00 -8.63
C ALA A 300 -5.77 -17.97 -7.76
N THR A 301 -6.96 -18.29 -7.25
CA THR A 301 -7.71 -17.38 -6.37
C THR A 301 -6.98 -17.13 -5.05
N GLY A 302 -6.27 -18.14 -4.55
CA GLY A 302 -5.58 -18.15 -3.27
C GLY A 302 -6.40 -17.52 -2.13
N PHE A 303 -5.84 -16.53 -1.43
CA PHE A 303 -6.52 -15.79 -0.37
C PHE A 303 -6.76 -14.33 -0.77
N PRO A 304 -7.97 -13.98 -1.27
CA PRO A 304 -8.24 -12.67 -1.85
C PRO A 304 -8.08 -11.46 -0.92
N THR A 305 -8.16 -11.67 0.39
CA THR A 305 -8.22 -10.64 1.43
C THR A 305 -7.06 -10.73 2.42
N ARG A 306 -5.94 -11.32 1.99
CA ARG A 306 -4.74 -11.61 2.78
C ARG A 306 -3.51 -11.04 2.10
N THR A 307 -2.40 -10.89 2.83
CA THR A 307 -1.16 -10.32 2.28
C THR A 307 -0.14 -11.39 1.90
N GLU A 308 0.54 -11.19 0.78
CA GLU A 308 1.74 -11.91 0.36
C GLU A 308 2.55 -11.04 -0.59
N GLN A 309 3.87 -11.25 -0.63
CA GLN A 309 4.80 -10.66 -1.58
C GLN A 309 5.34 -11.75 -2.53
N GLY A 310 4.41 -12.54 -3.09
CA GLY A 310 4.67 -13.79 -3.80
C GLY A 310 4.82 -13.66 -5.32
N GLU A 311 4.77 -12.45 -5.88
CA GLU A 311 4.59 -12.24 -7.32
C GLU A 311 5.72 -11.45 -7.98
N LEU A 312 6.84 -11.22 -7.28
CA LEU A 312 8.01 -10.49 -7.79
C LEU A 312 8.56 -11.11 -9.08
N PHE A 313 8.80 -12.43 -9.10
CA PHE A 313 9.29 -13.12 -10.29
C PHE A 313 8.25 -13.23 -11.40
N PHE A 314 6.97 -13.28 -11.02
CA PHE A 314 5.92 -13.22 -12.03
C PHE A 314 5.92 -11.87 -12.74
N ALA A 315 5.99 -10.76 -12.00
CA ALA A 315 6.12 -9.42 -12.57
C ALA A 315 7.42 -9.22 -13.38
N LEU A 316 8.53 -9.79 -12.91
CA LEU A 316 9.83 -9.69 -13.59
C LEU A 316 9.84 -10.38 -14.96
N HIS A 317 9.18 -11.54 -15.06
CA HIS A 317 9.19 -12.38 -16.26
C HIS A 317 7.87 -12.35 -17.05
N ALA A 318 6.95 -11.42 -16.73
CA ALA A 318 5.70 -11.27 -17.47
C ALA A 318 5.92 -10.68 -18.87
N GLY A 319 5.31 -11.33 -19.85
CA GLY A 319 5.37 -11.01 -21.27
C GLY A 319 6.27 -11.99 -22.02
N HIS A 320 5.83 -12.44 -23.19
CA HIS A 320 6.66 -13.27 -24.07
C HIS A 320 7.68 -12.38 -24.80
N GLY A 321 8.91 -12.85 -24.98
CA GLY A 321 10.00 -12.05 -25.52
C GLY A 321 10.69 -11.15 -24.48
N GLU A 322 11.67 -10.38 -24.93
CA GLU A 322 12.54 -9.57 -24.06
C GLU A 322 12.35 -8.08 -24.37
N PHE A 323 12.02 -7.33 -23.32
CA PHE A 323 11.82 -5.88 -23.38
C PHE A 323 12.10 -5.28 -22.00
N PRO A 324 12.51 -4.00 -21.93
CA PRO A 324 12.76 -3.32 -20.67
C PRO A 324 11.46 -3.13 -19.87
N ARG A 325 11.58 -3.24 -18.55
CA ARG A 325 10.51 -2.94 -17.59
C ARG A 325 11.12 -2.46 -16.28
N VAL A 326 10.34 -1.73 -15.49
CA VAL A 326 10.74 -1.32 -14.14
C VAL A 326 9.78 -1.91 -13.12
N LEU A 327 10.32 -2.39 -12.00
CA LEU A 327 9.56 -2.87 -10.85
C LEU A 327 9.82 -1.98 -9.64
N LEU A 328 8.76 -1.35 -9.13
CA LEU A 328 8.78 -0.52 -7.91
C LEU A 328 7.96 -1.23 -6.83
N ALA A 329 8.32 -1.07 -5.57
CA ALA A 329 7.62 -1.68 -4.43
C ALA A 329 7.61 -0.75 -3.21
N PRO A 330 6.63 0.15 -3.09
CA PRO A 330 6.53 1.02 -1.93
C PRO A 330 6.41 0.22 -0.63
N GLY A 331 7.06 0.69 0.42
CA GLY A 331 6.93 0.17 1.79
C GLY A 331 6.14 1.05 2.74
N THR A 332 5.82 2.27 2.31
CA THR A 332 4.99 3.23 3.06
C THR A 332 4.01 3.93 2.12
N PRO A 333 2.89 4.47 2.63
CA PRO A 333 2.04 5.36 1.84
C PRO A 333 2.77 6.56 1.23
N GLU A 334 3.76 7.15 1.92
CA GLU A 334 4.62 8.21 1.35
C GLU A 334 5.41 7.72 0.13
N GLN A 335 6.05 6.56 0.22
CA GLN A 335 6.71 5.94 -0.92
C GLN A 335 5.71 5.62 -2.04
N ALA A 336 4.49 5.16 -1.73
CA ALA A 336 3.47 4.85 -2.74
C ALA A 336 3.09 6.10 -3.55
N PHE A 337 2.92 7.24 -2.89
CA PHE A 337 2.64 8.53 -3.54
C PHE A 337 3.77 8.93 -4.50
N PHE A 338 5.02 8.95 -4.04
CA PHE A 338 6.15 9.41 -4.86
C PHE A 338 6.57 8.38 -5.93
N LEU A 339 6.47 7.08 -5.66
CA LEU A 339 6.78 6.05 -6.65
C LEU A 339 5.72 5.95 -7.74
N ALA A 340 4.46 6.33 -7.50
CA ALA A 340 3.50 6.54 -8.58
C ALA A 340 3.99 7.63 -9.55
N ASN A 341 4.48 8.75 -9.01
CA ASN A 341 5.03 9.84 -9.82
C ASN A 341 6.26 9.42 -10.60
N LYS A 342 7.21 8.76 -9.94
CA LYS A 342 8.37 8.19 -10.60
C LYS A 342 7.98 7.15 -11.66
N ALA A 343 6.96 6.33 -11.43
CA ALA A 343 6.52 5.33 -12.39
C ALA A 343 6.06 5.96 -13.71
N PHE A 344 5.25 7.03 -13.66
CA PHE A 344 4.85 7.74 -14.88
C PHE A 344 6.01 8.42 -15.58
N ASP A 345 6.93 9.04 -14.81
CA ASP A 345 8.12 9.68 -15.37
C ASP A 345 9.00 8.66 -16.11
N LEU A 346 9.29 7.51 -15.48
CA LEU A 346 10.06 6.42 -16.10
C LEU A 346 9.33 5.79 -17.30
N ALA A 347 8.03 5.54 -17.17
CA ALA A 347 7.23 4.95 -18.23
C ALA A 347 7.30 5.82 -19.49
N GLU A 348 7.02 7.12 -19.38
CA GLU A 348 7.02 8.04 -20.52
C GLU A 348 8.41 8.34 -21.06
N LYS A 349 9.39 8.59 -20.18
CA LYS A 349 10.77 8.91 -20.58
C LYS A 349 11.40 7.78 -21.39
N TYR A 350 11.20 6.54 -20.97
CA TYR A 350 11.82 5.37 -21.61
C TYR A 350 10.87 4.62 -22.54
N GLN A 351 9.58 4.95 -22.55
CA GLN A 351 8.56 4.31 -23.37
C GLN A 351 8.46 2.81 -23.07
N ILE A 352 8.19 2.49 -21.80
CA ILE A 352 8.21 1.12 -21.26
C ILE A 352 7.04 0.86 -20.30
N PRO A 353 6.71 -0.41 -20.03
CA PRO A 353 5.88 -0.76 -18.88
C PRO A 353 6.62 -0.56 -17.55
N VAL A 354 5.94 0.06 -16.58
CA VAL A 354 6.40 0.16 -15.19
C VAL A 354 5.36 -0.47 -14.27
N ILE A 355 5.79 -1.40 -13.42
CA ILE A 355 4.91 -2.16 -12.53
C ILE A 355 5.19 -1.74 -11.08
N ILE A 356 4.14 -1.33 -10.38
CA ILE A 356 4.17 -1.02 -8.95
C ILE A 356 3.60 -2.22 -8.19
N LEU A 357 4.45 -2.91 -7.44
CA LEU A 357 4.12 -4.01 -6.55
C LEU A 357 3.69 -3.44 -5.19
N THR A 358 2.41 -3.54 -4.87
CA THR A 358 1.91 -3.35 -3.50
C THR A 358 1.42 -4.69 -2.96
N ASP A 359 0.89 -4.73 -1.75
CA ASP A 359 0.23 -5.91 -1.19
C ASP A 359 -0.94 -5.50 -0.29
N GLN A 360 -1.79 -6.46 0.05
CA GLN A 360 -2.99 -6.23 0.88
C GLN A 360 -2.69 -5.47 2.17
N TYR A 361 -1.54 -5.75 2.81
CA TYR A 361 -1.21 -5.14 4.10
C TYR A 361 -0.92 -3.65 3.95
N LEU A 362 -0.09 -3.25 2.97
CA LEU A 362 0.11 -1.82 2.70
C LEU A 362 -1.18 -1.15 2.22
N ALA A 363 -1.92 -1.82 1.32
CA ALA A 363 -3.13 -1.29 0.69
C ALA A 363 -4.18 -0.81 1.72
N ASP A 364 -4.43 -1.61 2.76
CA ASP A 364 -5.46 -1.34 3.76
C ASP A 364 -4.96 -0.60 5.00
N SER A 365 -3.65 -0.66 5.28
CA SER A 365 -3.07 0.01 6.44
C SER A 365 -3.17 1.52 6.32
N GLN A 366 -3.59 2.18 7.39
CA GLN A 366 -3.56 3.64 7.52
C GLN A 366 -2.39 4.04 8.40
N TRP A 367 -1.72 5.12 8.00
CA TRP A 367 -0.55 5.65 8.68
C TRP A 367 -0.69 7.14 8.86
N THR A 368 -0.13 7.65 9.97
CA THR A 368 0.01 9.09 10.15
C THR A 368 1.25 9.65 9.45
N PHE A 369 1.08 10.78 8.77
CA PHE A 369 2.14 11.54 8.10
C PHE A 369 2.08 13.02 8.47
N ASP A 370 3.25 13.67 8.38
CA ASP A 370 3.36 15.12 8.54
C ASP A 370 2.89 15.88 7.28
N GLY A 371 2.91 15.23 6.10
CA GLY A 371 2.55 15.85 4.82
C GLY A 371 3.31 15.22 3.66
N PHE A 372 2.94 15.58 2.42
CA PHE A 372 3.73 15.28 1.23
C PHE A 372 4.51 16.52 0.80
N ASP A 373 5.81 16.38 0.58
CA ASP A 373 6.61 17.43 -0.05
C ASP A 373 6.35 17.45 -1.55
N LEU A 374 5.35 18.23 -1.96
CA LEU A 374 4.93 18.35 -3.37
C LEU A 374 6.03 18.93 -4.27
N GLY A 375 7.05 19.60 -3.71
CA GLY A 375 8.20 20.10 -4.47
C GLY A 375 9.08 18.99 -5.06
N LYS A 376 8.91 17.74 -4.60
CA LYS A 376 9.60 16.55 -5.13
C LYS A 376 8.90 15.93 -6.35
N LEU A 377 7.69 16.38 -6.69
CA LEU A 377 6.97 15.85 -7.85
C LEU A 377 7.66 16.29 -9.15
N ASN A 378 7.87 15.34 -10.05
CA ASN A 378 8.32 15.61 -11.40
C ASN A 378 7.16 15.44 -12.38
N TYR A 379 6.96 16.43 -13.25
CA TYR A 379 6.01 16.35 -14.35
C TYR A 379 6.66 16.89 -15.62
N THR A 380 7.04 15.96 -16.49
CA THR A 380 7.59 16.26 -17.82
C THR A 380 6.76 15.50 -18.84
N ASP A 381 6.26 16.20 -19.86
CA ASP A 381 5.66 15.56 -21.03
C ASP A 381 6.79 15.23 -22.02
N TYR A 382 7.08 13.95 -22.18
CA TYR A 382 8.14 13.47 -23.07
C TYR A 382 7.67 13.28 -24.52
N ARG A 383 6.38 13.51 -24.80
CA ARG A 383 5.81 13.35 -26.14
C ARG A 383 6.09 14.58 -26.99
N VAL A 384 6.22 14.36 -28.29
CA VAL A 384 6.32 15.45 -29.27
C VAL A 384 4.92 15.82 -29.73
N ARG A 385 4.56 17.10 -29.55
CA ARG A 385 3.19 17.61 -29.69
C ARG A 385 3.08 18.89 -30.52
N GLY A 386 1.87 19.17 -30.98
CA GLY A 386 1.49 20.44 -31.63
C GLY A 386 2.51 20.97 -32.64
N GLU A 387 2.92 22.23 -32.49
CA GLU A 387 3.87 22.88 -33.41
C GLU A 387 5.24 22.18 -33.45
N ALA A 388 5.74 21.69 -32.30
CA ALA A 388 7.00 20.97 -32.24
C ALA A 388 6.94 19.67 -33.05
N PHE A 389 5.78 18.99 -33.05
CA PHE A 389 5.57 17.82 -33.88
C PHE A 389 5.43 18.19 -35.35
N GLY A 390 4.65 19.23 -35.67
CA GLY A 390 4.46 19.70 -37.06
C GLY A 390 5.72 20.25 -37.73
N ALA A 391 6.69 20.74 -36.94
CA ALA A 391 7.96 21.27 -37.42
C ALA A 391 8.94 20.18 -37.88
N LEU A 392 8.70 18.91 -37.56
CA LEU A 392 9.54 17.82 -38.05
C LEU A 392 9.40 17.68 -39.57
N SER A 393 10.52 17.61 -40.28
CA SER A 393 10.51 17.36 -41.72
C SER A 393 10.09 15.92 -42.02
N ASP A 394 10.64 15.00 -41.22
CA ASP A 394 10.42 13.56 -41.27
C ASP A 394 10.15 13.02 -39.85
N TYR A 395 9.31 11.99 -39.73
CA TYR A 395 8.96 11.38 -38.46
C TYR A 395 8.89 9.86 -38.61
N LYS A 396 9.65 9.18 -37.76
CA LYS A 396 9.74 7.73 -37.65
C LYS A 396 9.48 7.35 -36.20
N ARG A 397 8.36 6.66 -35.95
CA ARG A 397 7.92 6.29 -34.60
C ARG A 397 8.98 5.49 -33.84
N PHE A 398 9.72 4.65 -34.55
CA PHE A 398 10.75 3.77 -34.01
C PHE A 398 12.16 4.14 -34.52
N ALA A 399 12.40 5.44 -34.76
CA ALA A 399 13.69 5.96 -35.21
C ALA A 399 14.86 5.40 -34.37
N TYR A 400 15.95 5.02 -35.04
CA TYR A 400 17.16 4.60 -34.37
C TYR A 400 17.87 5.80 -33.73
N THR A 401 18.02 5.76 -32.42
CA THR A 401 18.73 6.79 -31.65
C THR A 401 19.83 6.14 -30.81
N ALA A 402 20.84 6.93 -30.43
CA ALA A 402 21.94 6.44 -29.60
C ALA A 402 21.47 5.91 -28.23
N THR A 403 20.35 6.42 -27.73
CA THR A 403 19.73 6.03 -26.45
C THR A 403 18.69 4.93 -26.60
N GLY A 404 18.28 4.59 -27.83
CA GLY A 404 17.15 3.69 -28.11
C GLY A 404 15.76 4.30 -27.88
N ILE A 405 15.69 5.55 -27.40
CA ILE A 405 14.45 6.29 -27.17
C ILE A 405 14.12 7.08 -28.44
N SER A 406 13.02 6.75 -29.10
CA SER A 406 12.55 7.43 -30.31
C SER A 406 11.61 8.58 -29.95
N PRO A 407 11.48 9.64 -30.77
CA PRO A 407 10.42 10.62 -30.58
C PRO A 407 9.04 9.96 -30.57
N LEU A 408 8.25 10.20 -29.51
CA LEU A 408 6.87 9.69 -29.41
C LEU A 408 5.88 10.80 -29.77
N GLY A 409 5.43 10.81 -31.02
CA GLY A 409 4.41 11.74 -31.51
C GLY A 409 3.00 11.36 -31.05
N VAL A 410 2.12 12.35 -30.92
CA VAL A 410 0.70 12.13 -30.57
C VAL A 410 -0.17 12.09 -31.83
N PRO A 411 -0.88 10.98 -32.08
CA PRO A 411 -1.75 10.85 -33.25
C PRO A 411 -2.77 11.99 -33.35
N GLY A 412 -2.90 12.57 -34.56
CA GLY A 412 -3.88 13.62 -34.84
C GLY A 412 -3.49 15.05 -34.43
N GLU A 413 -2.39 15.24 -33.70
CA GLU A 413 -1.90 16.58 -33.34
C GLU A 413 -1.10 17.27 -34.46
N ALA A 414 -0.60 16.51 -35.45
CA ALA A 414 0.15 17.04 -36.59
C ALA A 414 -0.10 16.21 -37.87
N ARG A 415 0.55 16.61 -38.98
CA ARG A 415 0.45 15.93 -40.30
C ARG A 415 1.09 14.54 -40.34
N HIS A 416 1.93 14.20 -39.37
CA HIS A 416 2.68 12.95 -39.35
C HIS A 416 1.79 11.78 -38.92
N VAL A 417 1.99 10.64 -39.56
CA VAL A 417 1.32 9.39 -39.19
C VAL A 417 2.13 8.72 -38.09
N VAL A 418 1.44 8.27 -37.04
CA VAL A 418 2.04 7.49 -35.95
C VAL A 418 1.58 6.05 -36.11
N VAL A 419 2.43 5.20 -36.66
CA VAL A 419 2.12 3.77 -36.89
C VAL A 419 2.72 2.95 -35.77
N VAL A 420 1.95 1.98 -35.26
CA VAL A 420 2.40 0.96 -34.31
C VAL A 420 1.85 -0.38 -34.76
N ASP A 421 2.66 -1.44 -34.62
CA ASP A 421 2.31 -2.80 -35.00
C ASP A 421 2.85 -3.80 -33.95
N SER A 422 2.14 -4.90 -33.76
CA SER A 422 2.52 -5.96 -32.82
C SER A 422 3.62 -6.88 -33.35
N ASP A 423 3.78 -6.93 -34.67
CA ASP A 423 4.86 -7.67 -35.32
C ASP A 423 6.18 -6.90 -35.19
N GLU A 424 7.31 -7.56 -35.49
CA GLU A 424 8.57 -6.81 -35.63
C GLU A 424 8.44 -5.80 -36.76
N HIS A 425 9.01 -4.62 -36.57
CA HIS A 425 8.77 -3.49 -37.47
C HIS A 425 10.04 -2.67 -37.74
N ASP A 426 10.03 -1.93 -38.85
CA ASP A 426 11.05 -0.94 -39.18
C ASP A 426 10.87 0.38 -38.40
N GLU A 427 11.72 1.38 -38.69
CA GLU A 427 11.66 2.69 -38.01
C GLU A 427 10.32 3.43 -38.22
N GLU A 428 9.60 3.15 -39.31
CA GLU A 428 8.31 3.76 -39.64
C GLU A 428 7.15 3.05 -38.95
N GLY A 429 7.36 1.81 -38.49
CA GLY A 429 6.36 0.98 -37.81
C GLY A 429 5.71 -0.06 -38.73
N HIS A 430 6.29 -0.35 -39.90
CA HIS A 430 5.77 -1.36 -40.82
C HIS A 430 6.43 -2.72 -40.58
N ILE A 431 5.65 -3.78 -40.77
CA ILE A 431 6.04 -5.17 -40.52
C ILE A 431 7.27 -5.59 -41.32
N VAL A 432 8.21 -6.26 -40.66
CA VAL A 432 9.42 -6.84 -41.26
C VAL A 432 9.68 -8.25 -40.73
N GLU A 433 10.39 -9.06 -41.51
CA GLU A 433 10.84 -10.41 -41.11
C GLU A 433 12.36 -10.60 -41.26
N ASP A 434 13.09 -9.55 -41.63
CA ASP A 434 14.54 -9.66 -41.88
C ASP A 434 15.37 -9.64 -40.59
N ALA A 435 16.47 -10.37 -40.60
CA ALA A 435 17.33 -10.56 -39.43
C ALA A 435 18.09 -9.28 -39.03
N GLU A 436 18.40 -8.40 -39.99
CA GLU A 436 19.21 -7.20 -39.74
C GLU A 436 18.38 -6.19 -38.94
N THR A 437 17.16 -5.90 -39.38
CA THR A 437 16.22 -5.01 -38.70
C THR A 437 15.84 -5.56 -37.32
N ARG A 438 15.60 -6.87 -37.20
CA ARG A 438 15.31 -7.52 -35.91
C ARG A 438 16.41 -7.28 -34.89
N ILE A 439 17.69 -7.44 -35.26
CA ILE A 439 18.82 -7.19 -34.36
C ILE A 439 18.82 -5.72 -33.93
N LEU A 440 18.69 -4.78 -34.88
CA LEU A 440 18.70 -3.35 -34.59
C LEU A 440 17.58 -2.93 -33.64
N MET A 441 16.38 -3.47 -33.84
CA MET A 441 15.22 -3.15 -33.01
C MET A 441 15.29 -3.74 -31.60
N VAL A 442 15.82 -4.96 -31.45
CA VAL A 442 16.08 -5.54 -30.11
C VAL A 442 17.15 -4.75 -29.37
N GLU A 443 18.26 -4.40 -30.05
CA GLU A 443 19.31 -3.55 -29.49
C GLU A 443 18.74 -2.20 -29.02
N LYS A 444 17.93 -1.56 -29.86
CA LYS A 444 17.24 -0.30 -29.56
C LYS A 444 16.33 -0.43 -28.34
N ARG A 445 15.38 -1.37 -28.35
CA ARG A 445 14.36 -1.50 -27.29
C ARG A 445 14.99 -1.89 -25.97
N LEU A 446 15.95 -2.81 -25.96
CA LEU A 446 16.50 -3.38 -24.73
C LEU A 446 17.88 -2.82 -24.37
N HIS A 447 18.89 -3.09 -25.20
CA HIS A 447 20.30 -2.88 -24.82
C HIS A 447 20.69 -1.41 -24.72
N ARG A 448 20.07 -0.51 -25.51
CA ARG A 448 20.33 0.93 -25.43
C ARG A 448 19.62 1.61 -24.25
N LYS A 449 18.40 1.17 -23.92
CA LYS A 449 17.59 1.78 -22.83
C LYS A 449 18.02 1.33 -21.44
N MET A 450 18.30 0.03 -21.25
CA MET A 450 18.53 -0.55 -19.92
C MET A 450 19.65 0.11 -19.09
N PRO A 451 20.82 0.48 -19.66
CA PRO A 451 21.86 1.19 -18.91
C PRO A 451 21.40 2.55 -18.39
N LEU A 452 20.57 3.27 -19.17
CA LEU A 452 20.02 4.57 -18.79
C LEU A 452 18.97 4.41 -17.68
N ILE A 453 18.05 3.46 -17.84
CA ILE A 453 17.04 3.15 -16.82
C ILE A 453 17.71 2.80 -15.48
N ARG A 454 18.79 2.00 -15.48
CA ARG A 454 19.50 1.60 -14.25
C ARG A 454 20.07 2.80 -13.48
N GLN A 455 20.45 3.88 -14.15
CA GLN A 455 20.97 5.10 -13.50
C GLN A 455 19.88 5.87 -12.75
N GLU A 456 18.61 5.67 -13.11
CA GLU A 456 17.46 6.31 -12.47
C GLU A 456 16.99 5.53 -11.24
N ILE A 457 17.43 4.28 -11.06
CA ILE A 457 17.01 3.43 -9.96
C ILE A 457 17.72 3.86 -8.68
N ALA A 458 16.92 4.22 -7.66
CA ALA A 458 17.45 4.65 -6.37
C ALA A 458 18.03 3.46 -5.59
N PRO A 459 19.13 3.68 -4.84
CA PRO A 459 19.68 2.65 -3.96
C PRO A 459 18.73 2.39 -2.77
N PRO A 460 18.88 1.26 -2.06
CA PRO A 460 18.08 0.97 -0.87
C PRO A 460 18.31 1.98 0.25
N VAL A 461 17.29 2.15 1.09
CA VAL A 461 17.37 2.98 2.30
C VAL A 461 18.05 2.20 3.42
N LEU A 462 19.16 2.73 3.92
CA LEU A 462 19.80 2.26 5.16
C LEU A 462 19.16 2.94 6.37
N TYR A 463 18.77 2.15 7.37
CA TYR A 463 18.26 2.63 8.65
C TYR A 463 18.83 1.85 9.82
N GLY A 464 19.26 2.53 10.88
CA GLY A 464 19.92 1.93 12.05
C GLY A 464 21.41 2.24 12.08
N ASP A 465 22.23 1.27 12.48
CA ASP A 465 23.69 1.44 12.55
C ASP A 465 24.29 1.68 11.15
N GLY A 466 25.21 2.64 11.03
CA GLY A 466 25.91 2.94 9.79
C GLY A 466 26.96 1.89 9.39
N ASN A 467 27.43 1.08 10.33
CA ASN A 467 28.35 -0.04 10.09
C ASN A 467 27.90 -1.27 10.89
N PRO A 468 26.79 -1.91 10.48
CA PRO A 468 26.10 -2.91 11.28
C PRO A 468 26.85 -4.25 11.33
N GLU A 469 26.80 -4.94 12.48
CA GLU A 469 27.16 -6.36 12.56
C GLU A 469 26.07 -7.27 11.97
N ILE A 470 24.81 -6.86 12.05
CA ILE A 470 23.64 -7.57 11.52
C ILE A 470 22.90 -6.67 10.54
N VAL A 471 22.63 -7.14 9.33
CA VAL A 471 21.79 -6.40 8.37
C VAL A 471 20.55 -7.20 7.99
N VAL A 472 19.38 -6.57 8.12
CA VAL A 472 18.11 -7.10 7.64
C VAL A 472 17.79 -6.44 6.31
N VAL A 473 17.82 -7.24 5.24
CA VAL A 473 17.46 -6.81 3.90
C VAL A 473 15.99 -7.15 3.65
N CYS A 474 15.19 -6.17 3.25
CA CYS A 474 13.77 -6.38 2.96
C CYS A 474 13.27 -5.42 1.87
N TRP A 475 12.03 -5.58 1.44
CA TRP A 475 11.43 -4.78 0.36
C TRP A 475 9.92 -4.63 0.55
N GLY A 476 9.31 -3.67 -0.14
CA GLY A 476 7.86 -3.44 -0.08
C GLY A 476 7.37 -3.17 1.34
N SER A 477 6.20 -3.66 1.70
CA SER A 477 5.52 -3.37 2.97
C SER A 477 6.26 -3.84 4.25
N MET A 478 7.35 -4.61 4.12
CA MET A 478 8.22 -4.97 5.23
C MET A 478 8.94 -3.77 5.88
N PHE A 479 8.94 -2.58 5.25
CA PHE A 479 9.62 -1.38 5.76
C PHE A 479 9.29 -1.08 7.23
N GLY A 480 8.00 -0.96 7.57
CA GLY A 480 7.58 -0.52 8.90
C GLY A 480 8.00 -1.50 10.00
N VAL A 481 7.73 -2.79 9.77
CA VAL A 481 8.01 -3.84 10.74
C VAL A 481 9.51 -4.09 10.92
N ALA A 482 10.30 -4.05 9.83
CA ALA A 482 11.74 -4.21 9.92
C ALA A 482 12.41 -3.01 10.60
N ARG A 483 11.93 -1.79 10.32
CA ARG A 483 12.39 -0.57 10.99
C ARG A 483 12.17 -0.63 12.50
N GLU A 484 10.95 -0.98 12.94
CA GLU A 484 10.65 -1.08 14.37
C GLU A 484 11.42 -2.24 15.05
N ALA A 485 11.65 -3.36 14.35
CA ALA A 485 12.50 -4.43 14.85
C ALA A 485 13.96 -3.96 15.06
N VAL A 486 14.49 -3.15 14.13
CA VAL A 486 15.80 -2.50 14.27
C VAL A 486 15.82 -1.52 15.45
N ASP A 487 14.78 -0.70 15.62
CA ASP A 487 14.67 0.21 16.77
C ASP A 487 14.68 -0.53 18.11
N ALA A 488 14.05 -1.70 18.18
CA ALA A 488 14.04 -2.54 19.38
C ALA A 488 15.40 -3.20 19.65
N LEU A 489 16.02 -3.80 18.62
CA LEU A 489 17.25 -4.58 18.74
C LEU A 489 18.52 -3.72 18.81
N SER A 490 18.52 -2.52 18.24
CA SER A 490 19.65 -1.58 18.26
C SER A 490 20.09 -1.17 19.67
N LYS A 491 19.20 -1.34 20.66
CA LYS A 491 19.51 -1.11 22.09
C LYS A 491 20.57 -2.07 22.64
N THR A 492 20.73 -3.24 22.03
CA THR A 492 21.63 -4.30 22.53
C THR A 492 22.53 -4.90 21.44
N ARG A 493 22.30 -4.57 20.17
CA ARG A 493 23.03 -5.13 19.02
C ARG A 493 23.37 -4.02 18.02
N SER A 494 24.47 -4.16 17.29
CA SER A 494 24.76 -3.36 16.10
C SER A 494 23.98 -3.94 14.92
N ILE A 495 22.89 -3.28 14.54
CA ILE A 495 21.94 -3.77 13.54
C ILE A 495 21.42 -2.64 12.65
N ALA A 496 21.19 -2.93 11.38
CA ALA A 496 20.53 -2.03 10.44
C ALA A 496 19.57 -2.77 9.50
N MET A 497 18.67 -2.00 8.89
CA MET A 497 17.80 -2.41 7.81
C MET A 497 18.32 -1.81 6.49
N LEU A 498 18.30 -2.60 5.42
CA LEU A 498 18.36 -2.13 4.03
C LEU A 498 17.01 -2.41 3.37
N HIS A 499 16.25 -1.36 3.07
CA HIS A 499 14.95 -1.48 2.43
C HIS A 499 15.02 -1.10 0.95
N PHE A 500 14.58 -2.00 0.08
CA PHE A 500 14.49 -1.79 -1.36
C PHE A 500 13.05 -1.42 -1.75
N SER A 501 12.87 -0.20 -2.26
CA SER A 501 11.61 0.24 -2.85
C SER A 501 11.62 0.26 -4.38
N GLU A 502 12.78 0.08 -5.00
CA GLU A 502 12.97 -0.01 -6.44
C GLU A 502 13.78 -1.28 -6.71
N LEU A 503 13.16 -2.25 -7.38
CA LEU A 503 13.64 -3.64 -7.36
C LEU A 503 14.32 -4.04 -8.66
N TYR A 504 13.81 -3.54 -9.79
CA TYR A 504 14.32 -3.89 -11.12
C TYR A 504 14.21 -2.70 -12.09
N PRO A 505 15.23 -2.39 -12.92
CA PRO A 505 16.58 -2.97 -12.90
C PRO A 505 17.23 -2.89 -11.53
N PHE A 506 18.09 -3.85 -11.18
CA PHE A 506 18.68 -3.87 -9.85
C PHE A 506 19.48 -2.57 -9.60
N PRO A 507 19.36 -1.94 -8.41
CA PRO A 507 20.01 -0.67 -8.15
C PRO A 507 21.53 -0.70 -8.40
N SER A 508 22.09 0.43 -8.82
CA SER A 508 23.56 0.56 -8.90
C SER A 508 24.17 0.84 -7.53
N ASN A 509 25.45 0.52 -7.37
CA ASN A 509 26.21 0.82 -6.14
C ASN A 509 26.94 2.17 -6.21
N ASP A 510 26.76 2.93 -7.29
CA ASP A 510 27.58 4.11 -7.59
C ASP A 510 27.31 5.27 -6.61
N THR A 511 26.05 5.42 -6.19
CA THR A 511 25.63 6.48 -5.25
C THR A 511 25.67 6.02 -3.79
N PHE A 512 25.43 4.74 -3.54
CA PHE A 512 25.53 4.12 -2.22
C PHE A 512 25.92 2.64 -2.36
N ASP A 513 27.09 2.27 -1.81
CA ASP A 513 27.60 0.90 -1.86
C ASP A 513 26.95 0.02 -0.77
N TYR A 514 25.69 -0.32 -0.98
CA TYR A 514 24.94 -1.20 -0.08
C TYR A 514 25.49 -2.64 -0.06
N MET A 515 26.19 -3.07 -1.12
CA MET A 515 26.83 -4.38 -1.15
C MET A 515 27.97 -4.46 -0.14
N LYS A 516 28.76 -3.40 0.03
CA LYS A 516 29.76 -3.33 1.10
C LYS A 516 29.14 -3.45 2.49
N VAL A 517 27.98 -2.84 2.73
CA VAL A 517 27.25 -2.98 4.00
C VAL A 517 26.87 -4.44 4.24
N ILE A 518 26.31 -5.10 3.21
CA ILE A 518 25.89 -6.50 3.27
C ILE A 518 27.07 -7.44 3.49
N CYS A 519 28.15 -7.28 2.74
CA CYS A 519 29.32 -8.16 2.78
C CYS A 519 30.17 -7.98 4.05
N ASN A 520 30.15 -6.80 4.67
CA ASN A 520 30.90 -6.55 5.92
C ASN A 520 30.13 -6.97 7.17
N ALA A 521 28.80 -7.08 7.10
CA ALA A 521 28.00 -7.58 8.21
C ALA A 521 28.39 -9.03 8.55
N LYS A 522 28.45 -9.36 9.83
CA LYS A 522 28.65 -10.74 10.29
C LYS A 522 27.49 -11.63 9.86
N THR A 523 26.27 -11.07 9.90
CA THR A 523 25.04 -11.77 9.51
C THR A 523 24.18 -10.86 8.64
N ALA A 524 23.91 -11.29 7.40
CA ALA A 524 22.94 -10.66 6.52
C ALA A 524 21.71 -11.59 6.35
N ILE A 525 20.53 -11.06 6.63
CA ILE A 525 19.26 -11.78 6.62
C ILE A 525 18.35 -11.15 5.57
N CYS A 526 17.82 -11.94 4.63
CA CYS A 526 16.75 -11.47 3.75
C CYS A 526 15.39 -11.81 4.37
N ALA A 527 14.56 -10.81 4.65
CA ALA A 527 13.23 -10.98 5.23
C ALA A 527 12.14 -10.59 4.21
N GLU A 528 11.25 -11.53 3.90
CA GLU A 528 10.23 -11.33 2.86
C GLU A 528 8.98 -12.20 3.08
N MET A 529 7.82 -11.71 2.62
CA MET A 529 6.53 -12.38 2.76
C MET A 529 6.23 -13.31 1.57
N ASN A 530 7.11 -14.27 1.28
CA ASN A 530 6.84 -15.34 0.33
C ASN A 530 7.61 -16.62 0.70
N ALA A 531 7.22 -17.76 0.12
CA ALA A 531 7.78 -19.06 0.48
C ALA A 531 9.20 -19.35 -0.05
N THR A 532 9.64 -18.67 -1.12
CA THR A 532 10.84 -19.09 -1.88
C THR A 532 12.05 -18.18 -1.72
N GLY A 533 11.85 -16.98 -1.18
CA GLY A 533 12.88 -15.96 -1.09
C GLY A 533 13.13 -15.32 -2.45
N GLN A 534 12.08 -14.81 -3.11
CA GLN A 534 12.19 -14.27 -4.48
C GLN A 534 13.18 -13.11 -4.57
N PHE A 535 13.17 -12.19 -3.58
CA PHE A 535 14.11 -11.08 -3.60
C PHE A 535 15.55 -11.54 -3.31
N ALA A 536 15.74 -12.46 -2.35
CA ALA A 536 17.04 -13.08 -2.12
C ALA A 536 17.61 -13.76 -3.38
N ARG A 537 16.74 -14.41 -4.17
CA ARG A 537 17.13 -15.04 -5.44
C ARG A 537 17.42 -14.01 -6.54
N LEU A 538 16.64 -12.93 -6.62
CA LEU A 538 16.91 -11.80 -7.53
C LEU A 538 18.28 -11.19 -7.23
N MET A 539 18.58 -10.87 -5.97
CA MET A 539 19.89 -10.33 -5.59
C MET A 539 21.02 -11.28 -5.98
N ARG A 540 20.85 -12.60 -5.79
CA ARG A 540 21.84 -13.58 -6.25
C ARG A 540 22.03 -13.55 -7.77
N MET A 541 20.95 -13.45 -8.53
CA MET A 541 21.00 -13.39 -9.99
C MET A 541 21.75 -12.15 -10.48
N GLU A 542 21.53 -11.00 -9.83
CA GLU A 542 22.07 -9.70 -10.27
C GLU A 542 23.47 -9.40 -9.73
N THR A 543 23.83 -9.95 -8.57
CA THR A 543 25.09 -9.59 -7.87
C THR A 543 25.99 -10.79 -7.55
N GLY A 544 25.50 -12.01 -7.70
CA GLY A 544 26.17 -13.23 -7.25
C GLY A 544 26.12 -13.46 -5.74
N TYR A 545 25.59 -12.51 -4.94
CA TYR A 545 25.53 -12.64 -3.49
C TYR A 545 24.46 -13.62 -3.02
N GLU A 546 24.81 -14.52 -2.11
CA GLU A 546 23.89 -15.49 -1.52
C GLU A 546 23.65 -15.23 -0.04
N PHE A 547 22.40 -14.96 0.33
CA PHE A 547 22.00 -14.89 1.73
C PHE A 547 22.06 -16.27 2.39
N LYS A 548 22.85 -16.36 3.46
CA LYS A 548 22.96 -17.55 4.32
C LYS A 548 21.78 -17.69 5.28
N ALA A 549 21.12 -16.59 5.62
CA ALA A 549 19.95 -16.54 6.50
C ALA A 549 18.77 -15.89 5.77
N ARG A 550 17.59 -16.50 5.88
CA ARG A 550 16.36 -15.99 5.27
C ARG A 550 15.18 -16.17 6.22
N ILE A 551 14.37 -15.13 6.33
CA ILE A 551 13.13 -15.12 7.11
C ILE A 551 11.99 -15.02 6.10
N ASN A 552 11.25 -16.11 5.93
CA ASN A 552 10.19 -16.23 4.93
C ASN A 552 8.86 -16.46 5.63
N ARG A 553 7.83 -15.69 5.26
CA ARG A 553 6.46 -15.87 5.77
C ARG A 553 5.45 -15.93 4.63
N TYR A 554 4.52 -16.86 4.72
CA TYR A 554 3.58 -17.19 3.63
C TYR A 554 2.26 -17.75 4.18
N ASP A 555 1.87 -17.33 5.40
CA ASP A 555 0.61 -17.72 6.06
C ASP A 555 -0.55 -16.74 5.75
N GLY A 556 -0.34 -15.79 4.83
CA GLY A 556 -1.31 -14.76 4.48
C GLY A 556 -1.46 -13.64 5.52
N ARG A 557 -0.56 -13.53 6.51
CA ARG A 557 -0.62 -12.51 7.57
C ARG A 557 0.65 -11.66 7.60
N PRO A 558 0.54 -10.36 7.91
CA PRO A 558 1.71 -9.50 8.05
C PRO A 558 2.55 -9.91 9.27
N PHE A 559 3.83 -9.56 9.26
CA PHE A 559 4.67 -9.62 10.46
C PHE A 559 4.19 -8.63 11.52
N SER A 560 4.13 -9.10 12.76
CA SER A 560 4.18 -8.24 13.94
C SER A 560 5.64 -7.91 14.27
N VAL A 561 5.84 -6.82 15.00
CA VAL A 561 7.19 -6.43 15.47
C VAL A 561 7.81 -7.55 16.31
N GLU A 562 7.07 -8.12 17.25
CA GLU A 562 7.54 -9.18 18.14
C GLU A 562 7.95 -10.44 17.38
N LYS A 563 7.15 -10.84 16.38
CA LYS A 563 7.44 -12.04 15.59
C LYS A 563 8.70 -11.86 14.75
N LEU A 564 8.88 -10.71 14.08
CA LEU A 564 10.10 -10.47 13.30
C LEU A 564 11.34 -10.41 14.21
N ILE A 565 11.25 -9.80 15.38
CA ILE A 565 12.33 -9.81 16.39
C ILE A 565 12.67 -11.24 16.80
N GLY A 566 11.67 -12.08 17.05
CA GLY A 566 11.86 -13.49 17.39
C GLY A 566 12.63 -14.25 16.31
N GLU A 567 12.23 -14.08 15.05
CA GLU A 567 12.89 -14.71 13.89
C GLU A 567 14.32 -14.21 13.69
N ILE A 568 14.57 -12.90 13.85
CA ILE A 568 15.94 -12.34 13.77
C ILE A 568 16.81 -12.94 14.87
N ASN A 569 16.31 -12.96 16.12
CA ASN A 569 17.04 -13.53 17.25
C ASN A 569 17.40 -15.00 17.04
N ALA A 570 16.52 -15.79 16.42
CA ALA A 570 16.77 -17.19 16.10
C ALA A 570 17.92 -17.40 15.09
N HIS A 571 18.24 -16.39 14.27
CA HIS A 571 19.32 -16.46 13.27
C HIS A 571 20.66 -15.89 13.76
N ILE A 572 20.66 -15.12 14.85
CA ILE A 572 21.87 -14.48 15.42
C ILE A 572 22.31 -15.12 16.75
N GLY A 573 21.55 -16.10 17.24
CA GLY A 573 21.76 -16.83 18.49
C GLY A 573 22.74 -17.98 18.36
#